data_AF-A0A7Y5RXR3-F1
#
_entry.id   AF-A0A7Y5RXR3-F1
#
_cell.length_a   1.000
_cell.length_b   1.000
_cell.length_c   1.000
_cell.angle_alpha   90.00
_cell.angle_beta   90.00
_cell.angle_gamma   90.00
#
_symmetry.space_group_name_H-M   'P 1'
#
loop_
_entity.id
_entity.type
_entity.pdbx_description
1 polymer ?
#
loop_
_entity_poly.entity_id
_entity_poly.type
_entity_poly.pdbx_seq_one_letter_code
_entity_poly.pdbx_strand_id
1 'polypeptide(L)' 'MPEYRRAFVPGGTFFFTLVAARRRPILTTPAARQALRTALADAART' A
#
# COMPACT_ATOMS: atom_id res chain seq x y z
N MET A 1 -9.69 17.91 -10.54
CA MET A 1 -8.95 16.63 -10.62
C MET A 1 -7.56 16.87 -10.07
N PRO A 2 -6.99 15.96 -9.27
CA PRO A 2 -5.63 16.18 -8.80
C PRO A 2 -4.62 15.84 -9.90
N GLU A 3 -3.63 16.71 -10.10
CA GLU A 3 -2.56 16.57 -11.10
C GLU A 3 -1.31 15.91 -10.50
N TYR A 4 -1.49 14.79 -9.83
CA TYR A 4 -0.37 14.09 -9.19
C TYR A 4 0.57 13.50 -10.24
N ARG A 5 1.83 13.93 -10.23
CA ARG A 5 2.92 13.32 -11.00
C ARG A 5 3.73 12.37 -10.11
N ARG A 6 3.94 11.13 -10.56
CA ARG A 6 4.80 10.18 -9.84
C ARG A 6 6.27 10.63 -9.93
N ALA A 7 6.94 10.68 -8.79
CA ALA A 7 8.38 10.87 -8.71
C ALA A 7 9.07 9.52 -8.83
N PHE A 8 10.00 9.39 -9.79
CA PHE A 8 10.82 8.21 -10.00
C PHE A 8 12.28 8.58 -9.78
N VAL A 9 12.73 8.49 -8.53
CA VAL A 9 14.09 8.85 -8.12
C VAL A 9 14.78 7.57 -7.62
N PRO A 10 15.87 7.11 -8.24
CA PRO A 10 16.63 5.97 -7.75
C PRO A 10 17.07 6.17 -6.30
N GLY A 11 16.83 5.18 -5.44
CA GLY A 11 17.11 5.25 -4.01
C GLY A 11 16.19 6.17 -3.20
N GLY A 12 15.14 6.74 -3.81
CA GLY A 12 14.16 7.56 -3.11
C GLY A 12 13.29 6.75 -2.14
N THR A 13 12.96 7.35 -1.00
CA THR A 13 12.00 6.80 -0.03
C THR A 13 10.65 7.49 -0.20
N PHE A 14 9.58 6.71 -0.25
CA PHE A 14 8.22 7.19 -0.49
C PHE A 14 7.26 6.68 0.58
N PHE A 15 6.23 7.47 0.86
CA PHE A 15 5.11 7.07 1.72
C PHE A 15 3.85 6.90 0.86
N PHE A 16 3.10 5.83 1.12
CA PHE A 16 1.84 5.53 0.45
C PHE A 16 0.73 5.37 1.48
N THR A 17 -0.45 5.88 1.16
CA THR A 17 -1.69 5.59 1.90
C THR A 17 -2.58 4.70 1.06
N LEU A 18 -3.04 3.60 1.64
CA LEU A 18 -3.95 2.66 1.01
C LEU A 18 -5.30 2.69 1.73
N VAL A 19 -6.38 2.69 0.96
CA VAL A 19 -7.75 2.58 1.46
C VAL A 19 -8.46 1.44 0.77
N ALA A 20 -9.27 0.69 1.52
CA ALA A 20 -10.08 -0.37 0.92
C ALA A 20 -11.09 0.24 -0.06
N ALA A 21 -11.38 -0.49 -1.14
CA ALA A 21 -12.42 -0.10 -2.09
C ALA A 21 -13.75 0.14 -1.37
N ARG A 22 -14.40 1.28 -1.65
CA ARG A 22 -15.60 1.74 -0.94
C ARG A 22 -15.47 1.80 0.59
N ARG A 23 -14.25 1.96 1.10
CA ARG A 23 -13.92 1.99 2.54
C ARG A 23 -14.45 0.78 3.32
N ARG A 24 -14.54 -0.39 2.69
CA ARG A 24 -14.95 -1.62 3.39
C ARG A 24 -13.98 -1.92 4.54
N PRO A 25 -14.46 -2.31 5.74
CA PRO A 25 -13.62 -2.54 6.91
C PRO A 25 -12.87 -3.88 6.87
N ILE A 26 -12.28 -4.24 5.72
CA ILE A 26 -11.62 -5.54 5.52
C ILE A 26 -10.22 -5.60 6.13
N LEU A 27 -9.61 -4.45 6.48
CA LEU A 27 -8.27 -4.36 7.07
C LEU A 27 -8.29 -4.08 8.59
N THR A 28 -9.42 -4.32 9.25
CA THR A 28 -9.59 -4.04 10.69
C THR A 28 -9.24 -5.24 11.59
N THR A 29 -9.17 -6.45 11.03
CA THR A 29 -8.85 -7.66 11.79
C THR A 29 -7.34 -7.93 11.81
N PRO A 30 -6.80 -8.59 12.85
CA PRO A 30 -5.39 -9.00 12.87
C PRO A 30 -5.00 -9.89 11.68
N ALA A 31 -5.86 -10.86 11.32
CA ALA A 31 -5.60 -11.79 10.22
C ALA A 31 -5.48 -11.07 8.86
N ALA A 32 -6.37 -10.13 8.57
CA ALA A 32 -6.31 -9.37 7.31
C ALA A 32 -5.09 -8.45 7.26
N ARG A 33 -4.71 -7.83 8.38
CA ARG A 33 -3.48 -7.03 8.47
C ARG A 33 -2.23 -7.87 8.25
N GLN A 34 -2.21 -9.11 8.77
CA GLN A 34 -1.11 -10.03 8.55
C GLN A 34 -1.00 -10.44 7.08
N ALA A 35 -2.13 -10.77 6.45
CA ALA A 35 -2.15 -11.11 5.02
C ALA A 35 -1.63 -9.93 4.15
N LEU A 36 -2.06 -8.70 4.44
CA LEU A 36 -1.57 -7.51 3.74
C LEU A 36 -0.05 -7.33 3.94
N ARG A 37 0.46 -7.52 5.16
CA ARG A 37 1.89 -7.41 5.46
C ARG A 37 2.71 -8.43 4.66
N THR A 38 2.27 -9.68 4.62
CA THR A 38 2.94 -10.73 3.85
C THR A 38 2.95 -10.38 2.36
N ALA A 39 1.80 -9.99 1.79
CA ALA A 39 1.72 -9.63 0.38
C ALA A 39 2.62 -8.43 0.02
N LEU A 40 2.71 -7.41 0.88
CA LEU A 40 3.60 -6.26 0.68
C LEU A 40 5.08 -6.65 0.74
N ALA A 41 5.45 -7.52 1.68
CA ALA A 41 6.81 -8.01 1.79
C ALA A 41 7.21 -8.87 0.57
N ASP A 42 6.27 -9.66 0.03
CA ASP A 42 6.49 -10.46 -1.16
C ASP A 42 6.67 -9.58 -2.41
N ALA A 43 5.77 -8.60 -2.61
CA ALA A 43 5.81 -7.68 -3.75
C ALA A 43 7.02 -6.75 -3.75
N ALA A 44 7.57 -6.40 -2.57
CA ALA A 44 8.76 -5.57 -2.47
C ALA A 44 10.07 -6.31 -2.84
N ARG A 45 10.03 -7.64 -2.98
CA ARG A 45 11.19 -8.46 -3.39
C ARG A 45 11.28 -8.70 -4.90
N THR A 46 10.21 -8.44 -5.65
CA THR A 46 10.13 -8.56 -7.12
C THR A 46 10.34 -7.21 -7.80
#